data_AF-A0A5J4PRW3-F1
#
_entry.id   AF-A0A5J4PRW3-F1
#
_cell.length_a   1.000
_cell.length_b   1.000
_cell.length_c   1.000
_cell.angle_alpha   90.00
_cell.angle_beta   90.00
_cell.angle_gamma   90.00
#
_symmetry.space_group_name_H-M   'P 1'
#
loop_
_entity.id
_entity.type
_entity.pdbx_description
1 polymer ?
#
loop_
_entity_poly.entity_id
_entity_poly.type
_entity_poly.pdbx_seq_one_letter_code
_entity_poly.pdbx_strand_id
1 'polypeptide(L)'
;SQNEQDSRFYGDFSLIPMYEPSNQQEAYDMVYNGFEFSEKIGEPVLMRIVTRLAHSRSGVETKAQKPQNEISFGSDPRQFVLLPGIARKRYKALLERQEDFVQASEESPYNTYIDGANKKLGIIACGIGFNYLMESYPEGCEYPVLKIGQYPLPKKQMLQLVEACDEILVLEDGQPFVEKQLKGYLGRGIKVKGRLDGTLSYAGELNPDTVAHALGKENKSKFRIPDIVEMRPPALCEGCGHRDVFIALTEVLRTEYPAHKVFSDIGCYTLGANAPFNAVNSCVDMGASITMAKGAADSGLYPSVAVIGDSTFTHSGITGLLDCVNENADVTIILSDNETTAMTGGQDSAGTGRLEAICTGLGVAPAHIRVV
;
A
#
# COMPACT_ATOMS: atom_id res chain seq x y z
N SER A 1 -3.52 5.12 -6.41
CA SER A 1 -2.68 5.89 -5.48
C SER A 1 -2.00 7.00 -6.24
N GLN A 2 -2.35 8.27 -5.98
CA GLN A 2 -1.71 9.44 -6.64
C GLN A 2 -0.31 9.73 -6.08
N ASN A 3 0.08 9.05 -4.99
CA ASN A 3 1.42 9.03 -4.39
C ASN A 3 1.77 7.59 -3.95
N GLU A 4 3.04 7.20 -4.00
CA GLU A 4 3.50 6.00 -3.30
C GLU A 4 3.48 6.32 -1.79
N GLN A 5 2.40 5.93 -1.12
CA GLN A 5 2.28 6.10 0.33
C GLN A 5 3.10 5.03 1.03
N ASP A 6 3.95 5.47 1.93
CA ASP A 6 4.83 4.58 2.65
C ASP A 6 4.16 4.15 3.95
N SER A 7 3.70 2.90 3.99
CA SER A 7 2.93 2.38 5.14
C SER A 7 3.71 2.34 6.45
N ARG A 8 5.04 2.53 6.42
CA ARG A 8 5.85 2.65 7.64
C ARG A 8 5.39 3.82 8.50
N PHE A 9 4.96 4.93 7.89
CA PHE A 9 4.42 6.07 8.63
C PHE A 9 3.08 5.77 9.31
N TYR A 10 2.26 4.88 8.75
CA TYR A 10 1.00 4.47 9.40
C TYR A 10 1.25 3.56 10.60
N GLY A 11 2.20 2.62 10.49
CA GLY A 11 2.57 1.78 11.64
C GLY A 11 3.28 2.57 12.73
N ASP A 12 4.16 3.50 12.37
CA ASP A 12 4.80 4.44 13.30
C ASP A 12 3.77 5.35 13.99
N PHE A 13 2.88 5.97 13.22
CA PHE A 13 1.77 6.79 13.75
C PHE A 13 0.86 6.01 14.72
N SER A 14 0.59 4.74 14.39
CA SER A 14 -0.28 3.87 15.19
C SER A 14 0.45 3.17 16.34
N LEU A 15 1.78 3.30 16.43
CA LEU A 15 2.66 2.66 17.43
C LEU A 15 2.57 1.12 17.44
N ILE A 16 2.41 0.51 16.25
CA ILE A 16 2.26 -0.94 16.09
C ILE A 16 3.46 -1.55 15.36
N PRO A 17 3.78 -2.84 15.62
CA PRO A 17 4.83 -3.52 14.88
C PRO A 17 4.51 -3.68 13.40
N MET A 18 5.57 -3.78 12.60
CA MET A 18 5.44 -3.95 11.16
C MET A 18 6.39 -5.01 10.62
N TYR A 19 5.95 -5.69 9.58
CA TYR A 19 6.77 -6.58 8.77
C TYR A 19 6.98 -6.02 7.37
N GLU A 20 8.20 -6.16 6.86
CA GLU A 20 8.59 -5.77 5.51
C GLU A 20 9.49 -6.86 4.92
N PRO A 21 8.93 -7.81 4.16
CA PRO A 21 9.68 -8.92 3.59
C PRO A 21 10.67 -8.46 2.53
N SER A 22 11.82 -9.12 2.45
CA SER A 22 12.75 -8.93 1.34
C SER A 22 12.42 -9.82 0.14
N ASN A 23 11.67 -10.91 0.31
CA ASN A 23 11.34 -11.85 -0.75
C ASN A 23 9.98 -12.57 -0.49
N GLN A 24 9.52 -13.38 -1.44
CA GLN A 24 8.24 -14.09 -1.34
C GLN A 24 8.20 -15.13 -0.22
N GLN A 25 9.34 -15.78 0.11
CA GLN A 25 9.41 -16.73 1.22
C GLN A 25 9.20 -16.01 2.56
N GLU A 26 9.86 -14.86 2.75
CA GLU A 26 9.62 -14.02 3.94
C GLU A 26 8.21 -13.48 3.98
N ALA A 27 7.61 -13.11 2.84
CA ALA A 27 6.22 -12.68 2.82
C ALA A 27 5.28 -13.79 3.32
N TYR A 28 5.51 -15.04 2.91
CA TYR A 28 4.78 -16.21 3.41
C TYR A 28 5.03 -16.43 4.91
N ASP A 29 6.29 -16.44 5.33
CA ASP A 29 6.69 -16.72 6.71
C ASP A 29 6.23 -15.64 7.70
N MET A 30 6.30 -14.36 7.31
CA MET A 30 5.86 -13.23 8.12
C MET A 30 4.35 -13.25 8.33
N VAL A 31 3.54 -13.66 7.35
CA VAL A 31 2.09 -13.85 7.54
C VAL A 31 1.83 -15.03 8.49
N TYR A 32 2.48 -16.18 8.24
CA TYR A 32 2.31 -17.36 9.07
C TYR A 32 2.70 -17.12 10.54
N ASN A 33 3.84 -16.46 10.77
CA ASN A 33 4.33 -16.12 12.11
C ASN A 33 3.62 -14.88 12.68
N GLY A 34 3.05 -14.02 11.84
CA GLY A 34 2.43 -12.76 12.23
C GLY A 34 1.18 -12.93 13.07
N PHE A 35 0.39 -13.97 12.83
CA PHE A 35 -0.73 -14.32 13.71
C PHE A 35 -0.25 -14.64 15.12
N GLU A 36 0.75 -15.51 15.26
CA GLU A 36 1.30 -15.86 16.58
C GLU A 36 1.97 -14.67 17.26
N PHE A 37 2.68 -13.83 16.51
CA PHE A 37 3.27 -12.61 17.04
C PHE A 37 2.21 -11.63 17.52
N SER A 38 1.16 -11.38 16.73
CA SER A 38 0.02 -10.51 17.08
C SER A 38 -0.70 -11.01 18.34
N GLU A 39 -0.95 -12.31 18.46
CA GLU A 39 -1.55 -12.93 19.66
C GLU A 39 -0.65 -12.76 20.89
N LYS A 40 0.67 -12.96 20.75
CA LYS A 40 1.63 -12.80 21.85
C LYS A 40 1.66 -11.37 22.39
N ILE A 41 1.64 -10.38 21.51
CA ILE A 41 1.73 -8.96 21.91
C ILE A 41 0.35 -8.35 22.19
N GLY A 42 -0.73 -8.93 21.67
CA GLY A 42 -2.09 -8.41 21.79
C GLY A 42 -2.33 -7.11 21.02
N GLU A 43 -1.62 -6.88 19.91
CA GLU A 43 -1.74 -5.73 19.02
C GLU A 43 -1.70 -6.19 17.55
N PRO A 44 -2.32 -5.45 16.61
CA PRO A 44 -2.22 -5.77 15.19
C PRO A 44 -0.80 -5.58 14.67
N VAL A 45 -0.43 -6.35 13.65
CA VAL A 45 0.86 -6.23 12.94
C VAL A 45 0.60 -5.75 11.53
N LEU A 46 1.25 -4.67 11.12
CA LEU A 46 1.14 -4.13 9.77
C LEU A 46 2.08 -4.87 8.82
N MET A 47 1.55 -5.45 7.74
CA MET A 47 2.35 -6.05 6.69
C MET A 47 2.55 -5.05 5.55
N ARG A 48 3.80 -4.64 5.30
CA ARG A 48 4.16 -3.75 4.19
C ARG A 48 4.64 -4.57 3.01
N ILE A 49 4.01 -4.42 1.85
CA ILE A 49 4.46 -5.02 0.58
C ILE A 49 4.80 -3.89 -0.39
N VAL A 50 6.01 -3.92 -0.95
CA VAL A 50 6.46 -2.98 -1.99
C VAL A 50 6.06 -3.47 -3.38
N THR A 51 5.87 -2.55 -4.32
CA THR A 51 5.36 -2.80 -5.68
C THR A 51 6.08 -3.96 -6.38
N ARG A 52 7.42 -3.94 -6.40
CA ARG A 52 8.22 -4.99 -7.07
C ARG A 52 8.06 -6.36 -6.45
N LEU A 53 7.84 -6.44 -5.14
CA LEU A 53 7.57 -7.71 -4.47
C LEU A 53 6.17 -8.23 -4.82
N ALA A 54 5.16 -7.35 -4.86
CA ALA A 54 3.79 -7.70 -5.26
C ALA A 54 3.69 -8.13 -6.73
N HIS A 55 4.49 -7.54 -7.62
CA HIS A 55 4.50 -7.84 -9.06
C HIS A 55 5.52 -8.90 -9.48
N SER A 56 6.04 -9.69 -8.53
CA SER A 56 6.91 -10.84 -8.81
C SER A 56 6.38 -12.11 -8.16
N ARG A 57 6.84 -13.26 -8.65
CA ARG A 57 6.40 -14.59 -8.18
C ARG A 57 7.62 -15.48 -7.95
N SER A 58 7.55 -16.32 -6.93
CA SER A 58 8.51 -17.37 -6.63
C SER A 58 7.76 -18.58 -6.08
N GLY A 59 8.34 -19.78 -6.23
CA GLY A 59 7.97 -20.90 -5.37
C GLY A 59 8.28 -20.56 -3.91
N VAL A 60 7.45 -21.05 -2.99
CA VAL A 60 7.64 -20.92 -1.55
C VAL A 60 7.53 -22.30 -0.89
N GLU A 61 8.30 -22.51 0.17
CA GLU A 61 8.18 -23.67 1.03
C GLU A 61 7.05 -23.42 2.03
N THR A 62 5.97 -24.20 1.90
CA THR A 62 4.80 -24.08 2.76
C THR A 62 4.99 -24.82 4.08
N LYS A 63 4.45 -24.25 5.15
CA LYS A 63 4.35 -24.88 6.47
C LYS A 63 3.02 -25.60 6.63
N ALA A 64 2.99 -26.58 7.55
CA ALA A 64 1.75 -27.24 7.93
C ALA A 64 0.76 -26.20 8.49
N GLN A 65 -0.49 -26.24 8.03
CA GLN A 65 -1.53 -25.35 8.55
C GLN A 65 -1.76 -25.62 10.04
N LYS A 66 -1.75 -24.57 10.86
CA LYS A 66 -2.13 -24.67 12.28
C LYS A 66 -3.66 -24.80 12.40
N PRO A 67 -4.18 -25.58 13.36
CA PRO A 67 -5.61 -25.56 13.65
C PRO A 67 -6.04 -24.17 14.07
N GLN A 68 -7.28 -23.80 13.75
CA GLN A 68 -7.88 -22.55 14.21
C GLN A 68 -7.96 -22.55 15.75
N ASN A 69 -7.60 -21.43 16.37
CA ASN A 69 -7.75 -21.26 17.82
C ASN A 69 -9.23 -21.33 18.22
N GLU A 70 -9.49 -21.85 19.42
CA GLU A 70 -10.81 -21.73 20.02
C GLU A 70 -11.13 -20.26 20.33
N ILE A 71 -12.40 -19.88 20.17
CA ILE A 71 -12.84 -18.51 20.46
C ILE A 71 -12.67 -18.24 21.96
N SER A 72 -11.93 -17.19 22.29
CA SER A 72 -11.75 -16.70 23.66
C SER A 72 -12.13 -15.23 23.74
N PHE A 73 -13.00 -14.89 24.70
CA PHE A 73 -13.38 -13.51 24.98
C PHE A 73 -12.73 -13.05 26.27
N GLY A 74 -12.15 -11.85 26.26
CA GLY A 74 -11.70 -11.19 27.48
C GLY A 74 -12.85 -11.01 28.48
N SER A 75 -12.55 -11.19 29.77
CA SER A 75 -13.52 -11.00 30.85
C SER A 75 -13.92 -9.53 31.06
N ASP A 76 -13.15 -8.58 30.50
CA ASP A 76 -13.48 -7.15 30.51
C ASP A 76 -14.41 -6.81 29.33
N PRO A 77 -15.69 -6.51 29.57
CA PRO A 77 -16.62 -6.15 28.49
C PRO A 77 -16.26 -4.83 27.79
N ARG A 78 -15.30 -4.07 28.35
CA ARG A 78 -14.84 -2.79 27.81
C ARG A 78 -13.53 -2.92 27.02
N GLN A 79 -13.06 -4.13 26.74
CA GLN A 79 -11.74 -4.34 26.17
C GLN A 79 -11.51 -3.60 24.84
N PHE A 80 -12.55 -3.47 24.01
CA PHE A 80 -12.53 -2.77 22.73
C PHE A 80 -13.30 -1.43 22.76
N VAL A 81 -13.65 -0.93 23.95
CA VAL A 81 -14.38 0.33 24.11
C VAL A 81 -13.40 1.47 24.34
N LEU A 82 -13.49 2.52 23.52
CA LEU A 82 -12.56 3.67 23.53
C LEU A 82 -13.20 4.97 24.05
N LEU A 83 -14.01 4.88 25.11
CA LEU A 83 -14.46 6.09 25.83
C LEU A 83 -13.24 6.84 26.40
N PRO A 84 -13.27 8.18 26.53
CA PRO A 84 -12.07 8.97 26.86
C PRO A 84 -11.29 8.54 28.12
N GLY A 85 -11.97 7.98 29.14
CA GLY A 85 -11.31 7.45 30.34
C GLY A 85 -10.62 6.09 30.11
N ILE A 86 -11.14 5.27 29.21
CA ILE A 86 -10.59 3.95 28.84
C ILE A 86 -9.47 4.14 27.82
N ALA A 87 -9.67 4.99 26.80
CA ALA A 87 -8.68 5.30 25.78
C ALA A 87 -7.36 5.79 26.38
N ARG A 88 -7.40 6.66 27.40
CA ARG A 88 -6.20 7.12 28.13
C ARG A 88 -5.41 5.96 28.76
N LYS A 89 -6.11 4.99 29.37
CA LYS A 89 -5.47 3.82 30.00
C LYS A 89 -4.90 2.87 28.95
N ARG A 90 -5.64 2.63 27.86
CA ARG A 90 -5.21 1.79 26.73
C ARG A 90 -4.00 2.38 26.03
N TYR A 91 -3.99 3.69 25.78
CA TYR A 91 -2.84 4.38 25.20
C TYR A 91 -1.61 4.30 26.09
N LYS A 92 -1.76 4.46 27.41
CA LYS A 92 -0.64 4.24 28.36
C LYS A 92 -0.07 2.81 28.26
N ALA A 93 -0.94 1.80 28.20
CA ALA A 93 -0.52 0.41 28.05
C ALA A 93 0.21 0.15 26.72
N LEU A 94 -0.24 0.76 25.62
CA LEU A 94 0.44 0.70 24.32
C LEU A 94 1.84 1.34 24.38
N LEU A 95 1.99 2.47 25.08
CA LEU A 95 3.29 3.12 25.29
C LEU A 95 4.24 2.27 26.14
N GLU A 96 3.74 1.62 27.18
CA GLU A 96 4.51 0.71 28.04
C GLU A 96 5.04 -0.51 27.27
N ARG A 97 4.35 -0.93 26.21
CA ARG A 97 4.74 -2.06 25.34
C ARG A 97 5.77 -1.72 24.26
N GLN A 98 6.09 -0.43 24.05
CA GLN A 98 6.98 -0.06 22.95
C GLN A 98 8.39 -0.65 23.11
N GLU A 99 8.87 -0.81 24.35
CA GLU A 99 10.15 -1.47 24.61
C GLU A 99 10.12 -2.95 24.23
N ASP A 100 9.00 -3.64 24.52
CA ASP A 100 8.80 -5.04 24.11
C ASP A 100 8.80 -5.18 22.57
N PHE A 101 8.23 -4.21 21.84
CA PHE A 101 8.23 -4.23 20.38
C PHE A 101 9.61 -4.00 19.79
N VAL A 102 10.41 -3.11 20.40
CA VAL A 102 11.81 -2.94 20.04
C VAL A 102 12.59 -4.22 20.33
N GLN A 103 12.41 -4.84 21.49
CA GLN A 103 13.07 -6.10 21.82
C GLN A 103 12.69 -7.21 20.83
N ALA A 104 11.40 -7.36 20.51
CA ALA A 104 10.93 -8.33 19.52
C ALA A 104 11.54 -8.08 18.13
N SER A 105 11.77 -6.82 17.77
CA SER A 105 12.46 -6.44 16.53
C SER A 105 13.95 -6.76 16.57
N GLU A 106 14.62 -6.55 17.70
CA GLU A 106 16.04 -6.89 17.90
C GLU A 106 16.28 -8.40 17.90
N GLU A 107 15.32 -9.19 18.38
CA GLU A 107 15.37 -10.66 18.42
C GLU A 107 14.82 -11.30 17.13
N SER A 108 14.32 -10.49 16.20
CA SER A 108 13.66 -10.95 14.99
C SER A 108 14.64 -11.66 14.05
N PRO A 109 14.27 -12.83 13.48
CA PRO A 109 15.06 -13.45 12.42
C PRO A 109 15.08 -12.60 11.13
N TYR A 110 14.18 -11.63 11.00
CA TYR A 110 14.07 -10.75 9.83
C TYR A 110 14.95 -9.51 9.92
N ASN A 111 15.56 -9.27 11.08
CA ASN A 111 16.54 -8.21 11.29
C ASN A 111 17.92 -8.81 11.51
N THR A 112 18.73 -8.83 10.45
CA THR A 112 20.01 -9.54 10.45
C THR A 112 21.17 -8.57 10.30
N TYR A 113 22.09 -8.59 11.27
CA TYR A 113 23.39 -7.94 11.14
C TYR A 113 24.40 -8.92 10.54
N ILE A 114 25.00 -8.56 9.42
CA ILE A 114 26.04 -9.30 8.70
C ILE A 114 27.30 -8.46 8.80
N ASP A 115 28.35 -9.00 9.44
CA ASP A 115 29.60 -8.26 9.58
C ASP A 115 30.42 -8.27 8.28
N GLY A 116 31.09 -7.16 7.99
CA GLY A 116 32.00 -7.01 6.85
C GLY A 116 33.37 -6.49 7.25
N ALA A 117 34.42 -6.88 6.54
CA ALA A 117 35.80 -6.49 6.85
C ALA A 117 36.07 -4.99 6.61
N ASN A 118 35.35 -4.38 5.68
CA ASN A 118 35.53 -2.99 5.30
C ASN A 118 34.60 -2.08 6.11
N LYS A 119 35.12 -1.43 7.16
CA LYS A 119 34.35 -0.56 8.06
C LYS A 119 34.16 0.88 7.55
N LYS A 120 34.63 1.21 6.34
CA LYS A 120 34.47 2.57 5.78
C LYS A 120 33.01 2.94 5.49
N LEU A 121 32.15 1.94 5.30
CA LEU A 121 30.73 2.11 5.03
C LEU A 121 29.95 1.01 5.75
N GLY A 122 28.88 1.39 6.44
CA GLY A 122 27.83 0.48 6.88
C GLY A 122 26.60 0.64 5.99
N ILE A 123 25.87 -0.44 5.73
CA ILE A 123 24.70 -0.42 4.86
C ILE A 123 23.49 -0.88 5.64
N ILE A 124 22.41 -0.08 5.61
CA ILE A 124 21.11 -0.48 6.12
C ILE A 124 20.22 -0.79 4.91
N ALA A 125 19.72 -2.01 4.82
CA ALA A 125 18.89 -2.44 3.71
C ALA A 125 17.51 -2.90 4.18
N CYS A 126 16.49 -2.11 3.85
CA CYS A 126 15.10 -2.37 4.23
C CYS A 126 14.41 -3.26 3.19
N GLY A 127 13.76 -4.33 3.65
CA GLY A 127 12.94 -5.20 2.80
C GLY A 127 13.66 -5.62 1.52
N ILE A 128 13.04 -5.35 0.37
CA ILE A 128 13.57 -5.73 -0.95
C ILE A 128 14.94 -5.10 -1.27
N GLY A 129 15.28 -3.97 -0.64
CA GLY A 129 16.58 -3.31 -0.80
C GLY A 129 17.76 -4.22 -0.44
N PHE A 130 17.54 -5.21 0.43
CA PHE A 130 18.52 -6.24 0.72
C PHE A 130 18.87 -7.10 -0.49
N ASN A 131 17.87 -7.51 -1.29
CA ASN A 131 18.13 -8.32 -2.48
C ASN A 131 18.92 -7.52 -3.52
N TYR A 132 18.57 -6.25 -3.74
CA TYR A 132 19.28 -5.36 -4.66
C TYR A 132 20.74 -5.13 -4.25
N LEU A 133 21.00 -5.05 -2.95
CA LEU A 133 22.37 -5.03 -2.41
C LEU A 133 23.10 -6.34 -2.72
N MET A 134 22.47 -7.49 -2.47
CA MET A 134 23.10 -8.80 -2.70
C MET A 134 23.34 -9.09 -4.18
N GLU A 135 22.50 -8.61 -5.09
CA GLU A 135 22.74 -8.66 -6.54
C GLU A 135 24.03 -7.91 -6.93
N SER A 136 24.34 -6.83 -6.22
CA SER A 136 25.61 -6.11 -6.41
C SER A 136 26.80 -6.87 -5.82
N TYR A 137 26.60 -7.76 -4.85
CA TYR A 137 27.64 -8.51 -4.13
C TYR A 137 27.37 -10.03 -4.13
N PRO A 138 27.46 -10.70 -5.29
CA PRO A 138 27.14 -12.13 -5.41
C PRO A 138 28.06 -13.04 -4.57
N GLU A 139 29.27 -12.57 -4.26
CA GLU A 139 30.25 -13.29 -3.42
C GLU A 139 30.19 -12.90 -1.93
N GLY A 140 29.24 -12.04 -1.54
CA GLY A 140 29.13 -11.48 -0.21
C GLY A 140 29.55 -10.01 -0.14
N CYS A 141 28.85 -9.22 0.69
CA CYS A 141 29.14 -7.81 0.87
C CYS A 141 30.40 -7.63 1.73
N GLU A 142 31.35 -6.82 1.27
CA GLU A 142 32.57 -6.49 2.03
C GLU A 142 32.30 -5.56 3.22
N TYR A 143 31.18 -4.84 3.18
CA TYR A 143 30.76 -3.85 4.17
C TYR A 143 29.83 -4.50 5.21
N PRO A 144 29.82 -4.03 6.47
CA PRO A 144 28.77 -4.36 7.41
C PRO A 144 27.37 -4.03 6.88
N VAL A 145 26.45 -4.98 6.98
CA VAL A 145 25.05 -4.84 6.51
C VAL A 145 24.09 -5.11 7.66
N LEU A 146 23.13 -4.21 7.85
CA LEU A 146 21.94 -4.46 8.65
C LEU A 146 20.74 -4.60 7.73
N LYS A 147 20.25 -5.84 7.58
CA LYS A 147 18.95 -6.10 6.97
C LYS A 147 17.85 -5.74 7.96
N ILE A 148 16.86 -4.98 7.50
CA ILE A 148 15.67 -4.63 8.29
C ILE A 148 14.42 -5.18 7.59
N GLY A 149 13.74 -6.11 8.26
CA GLY A 149 12.45 -6.67 7.83
C GLY A 149 11.37 -6.63 8.92
N GLN A 150 11.69 -6.16 10.13
CA GLN A 150 10.72 -5.94 11.20
C GLN A 150 10.95 -4.57 11.87
N TYR A 151 9.84 -3.92 12.23
CA TYR A 151 9.81 -2.62 12.91
C TYR A 151 9.03 -2.72 14.23
N PRO A 152 9.30 -1.86 15.25
CA PRO A 152 10.17 -0.67 15.25
C PRO A 152 11.66 -0.97 15.00
N LEU A 153 12.47 0.03 14.65
CA LEU A 153 13.87 -0.20 14.26
C LEU A 153 14.67 -0.92 15.37
N PRO A 154 15.52 -1.92 15.02
CA PRO A 154 16.28 -2.70 15.99
C PRO A 154 17.45 -1.87 16.56
N LYS A 155 17.22 -1.20 17.70
CA LYS A 155 18.12 -0.17 18.24
C LYS A 155 19.54 -0.69 18.50
N LYS A 156 19.69 -1.89 19.07
CA LYS A 156 21.01 -2.52 19.31
C LYS A 156 21.81 -2.70 18.02
N GLN A 157 21.23 -3.32 17.00
CA GLN A 157 21.90 -3.53 15.72
C GLN A 157 22.20 -2.22 15.00
N MET A 158 21.30 -1.24 15.09
CA MET A 158 21.50 0.10 14.53
C MET A 158 22.71 0.81 15.18
N LEU A 159 22.80 0.77 16.51
CA LEU A 159 23.93 1.32 17.26
C LEU A 159 25.23 0.58 16.93
N GLN A 160 25.21 -0.75 16.88
CA GLN A 160 26.36 -1.56 16.50
C GLN A 160 26.92 -1.15 15.13
N LEU A 161 26.05 -0.96 14.13
CA LEU A 161 26.46 -0.56 12.79
C LEU A 161 27.07 0.85 12.76
N VAL A 162 26.40 1.80 13.45
CA VAL A 162 26.83 3.20 13.54
C VAL A 162 28.15 3.35 14.29
N GLU A 163 28.40 2.54 15.31
CA GLU A 163 29.67 2.57 16.06
C GLU A 163 30.82 1.90 15.32
N ALA A 164 30.51 0.94 14.44
CA ALA A 164 31.51 0.21 13.70
C ALA A 164 31.98 0.93 12.43
N CYS A 165 31.20 1.86 11.87
CA CYS A 165 31.43 2.38 10.51
C CYS A 165 31.62 3.91 10.44
N ASP A 166 32.40 4.37 9.45
CA ASP A 166 32.67 5.80 9.24
C ASP A 166 31.48 6.55 8.61
N GLU A 167 30.79 5.90 7.67
CA GLU A 167 29.61 6.42 6.97
C GLU A 167 28.53 5.34 6.89
N ILE A 168 27.26 5.74 6.71
CA ILE A 168 26.12 4.83 6.55
C ILE A 168 25.40 5.12 5.24
N LEU A 169 25.10 4.08 4.46
CA LEU A 169 24.20 4.15 3.31
C LEU A 169 22.87 3.46 3.65
N VAL A 170 21.77 4.17 3.46
CA VAL A 170 20.42 3.63 3.69
C VAL A 170 19.77 3.28 2.34
N LEU A 171 19.45 2.01 2.16
CA LEU A 171 18.73 1.46 1.03
C LEU A 171 17.28 1.17 1.46
N GLU A 172 16.39 2.11 1.15
CA GLU A 172 14.96 1.98 1.43
C GLU A 172 14.10 2.35 0.22
N ASP A 173 13.04 1.56 -0.01
CA ASP A 173 12.04 1.81 -1.03
C ASP A 173 10.93 2.73 -0.49
N GLY A 174 10.40 3.63 -1.33
CA GLY A 174 9.47 4.67 -0.90
C GLY A 174 10.19 5.88 -0.27
N GLN A 175 9.69 6.34 0.87
CA GLN A 175 10.16 7.57 1.51
C GLN A 175 11.39 7.31 2.41
N PRO A 176 12.22 8.34 2.73
CA PRO A 176 13.40 8.20 3.59
C PRO A 176 13.02 8.04 5.08
N PHE A 177 12.31 6.98 5.44
CA PHE A 177 11.82 6.72 6.79
C PHE A 177 12.96 6.40 7.76
N VAL A 178 13.82 5.45 7.40
CA VAL A 178 14.96 5.04 8.25
C VAL A 178 16.07 6.08 8.20
N GLU A 179 16.34 6.66 7.03
CA GLU A 179 17.33 7.72 6.86
C GLU A 179 17.00 8.96 7.73
N LYS A 180 15.73 9.38 7.75
CA LYS A 180 15.28 10.50 8.61
C LYS A 180 15.49 10.19 10.09
N GLN A 181 15.17 8.98 10.53
CA GLN A 181 15.38 8.58 11.92
C GLN A 181 16.87 8.59 12.27
N LEU A 182 17.75 8.03 11.44
CA LEU A 182 19.19 8.07 11.67
C LEU A 182 19.74 9.49 11.81
N LYS A 183 19.35 10.40 10.91
CA LYS A 183 19.78 11.81 10.97
C LYS A 183 19.20 12.55 12.18
N GLY A 184 17.97 12.19 12.60
CA GLY A 184 17.31 12.79 13.76
C GLY A 184 17.78 12.26 15.12
N TYR A 185 18.23 11.00 15.20
CA TYR A 185 18.54 10.33 16.48
C TYR A 185 19.99 10.43 16.91
N LEU A 186 20.96 10.46 16.00
CA LEU A 186 22.31 10.07 16.39
C LEU A 186 23.07 11.11 17.20
N GLY A 187 22.80 12.42 17.06
CA GLY A 187 23.56 13.48 17.76
C GLY A 187 25.10 13.40 17.58
N ARG A 188 25.57 12.44 16.79
CA ARG A 188 26.92 12.04 16.45
C ARG A 188 26.99 12.30 14.95
N GLY A 189 28.00 13.04 14.52
CA GLY A 189 28.17 13.48 13.13
C GLY A 189 28.54 12.36 12.15
N ILE A 190 27.93 11.17 12.25
CA ILE A 190 28.11 10.13 11.25
C ILE A 190 27.45 10.59 9.96
N LYS A 191 28.14 10.35 8.84
CA LYS A 191 27.65 10.76 7.54
C LYS A 191 26.68 9.71 7.01
N VAL A 192 25.40 10.09 6.96
CA VAL A 192 24.32 9.25 6.44
C VAL A 192 23.99 9.67 5.00
N LYS A 193 24.16 8.72 4.08
CA LYS A 193 23.86 8.81 2.66
C LYS A 193 22.57 8.06 2.34
N GLY A 194 21.81 8.54 1.37
CA GLY A 194 20.54 7.92 0.99
C GLY A 194 19.74 8.78 0.02
N ARG A 195 18.44 8.87 0.23
CA ARG A 195 17.55 9.67 -0.61
C ARG A 195 17.61 11.16 -0.29
N LEU A 196 17.89 11.54 0.96
CA LEU A 196 17.89 12.96 1.37
C LEU A 196 19.13 13.73 0.87
N ASP A 197 20.25 13.05 0.62
CA ASP A 197 21.47 13.69 0.11
C ASP A 197 21.67 13.52 -1.40
N GLY A 198 20.74 12.81 -2.06
CA GLY A 198 20.77 12.55 -3.50
C GLY A 198 21.67 11.39 -3.92
N THR A 199 22.26 10.63 -2.98
CA THR A 199 22.99 9.39 -3.30
C THR A 199 22.07 8.38 -3.98
N LEU A 200 20.81 8.31 -3.52
CA LEU A 200 19.68 7.66 -4.17
C LEU A 200 18.65 8.72 -4.57
N SER A 201 17.87 8.44 -5.63
CA SER A 201 16.80 9.34 -6.05
C SER A 201 15.74 9.47 -4.95
N TYR A 202 15.28 10.70 -4.69
CA TYR A 202 14.13 10.92 -3.82
C TYR A 202 12.83 10.41 -4.46
N ALA A 203 12.76 10.38 -5.79
CA ALA A 203 11.60 9.96 -6.56
C ALA A 203 11.80 8.57 -7.19
N GLY A 204 10.71 7.81 -7.25
CA GLY A 204 10.66 6.50 -7.87
C GLY A 204 11.16 5.34 -6.98
N GLU A 205 10.88 4.15 -7.47
CA GLU A 205 11.25 2.87 -6.83
C GLU A 205 12.76 2.71 -6.71
N LEU A 206 13.18 2.11 -5.60
CA LEU A 206 14.53 1.56 -5.48
C LEU A 206 14.67 0.40 -6.46
N ASN A 207 15.81 0.31 -7.15
CA ASN A 207 16.07 -0.77 -8.09
C ASN A 207 17.57 -1.16 -8.10
N PRO A 208 17.92 -2.35 -8.64
CA PRO A 208 19.29 -2.83 -8.66
C PRO A 208 20.29 -1.83 -9.26
N ASP A 209 19.92 -1.14 -10.34
CA ASP A 209 20.80 -0.19 -11.03
C ASP A 209 21.14 1.02 -10.15
N THR A 210 20.14 1.59 -9.48
CA THR A 210 20.32 2.73 -8.57
C THR A 210 21.14 2.34 -7.34
N VAL A 211 20.95 1.12 -6.82
CA VAL A 211 21.73 0.59 -5.70
C VAL A 211 23.18 0.37 -6.12
N ALA A 212 23.43 -0.28 -7.26
CA ALA A 212 24.77 -0.48 -7.79
C ALA A 212 25.51 0.85 -8.00
N HIS A 213 24.84 1.85 -8.58
CA HIS A 213 25.40 3.19 -8.74
C HIS A 213 25.74 3.86 -7.40
N ALA A 214 24.84 3.80 -6.41
CA ALA A 214 25.09 4.34 -5.07
C ALA A 214 26.28 3.66 -4.35
N LEU A 215 26.56 2.41 -4.68
CA LEU A 215 27.72 1.64 -4.21
C LEU A 215 29.00 1.91 -5.01
N GLY A 216 28.96 2.78 -6.02
CA GLY A 216 30.09 3.06 -6.90
C GLY A 216 30.43 1.91 -7.87
N LYS A 217 29.48 1.00 -8.11
CA LYS A 217 29.65 -0.13 -9.03
C LYS A 217 29.15 0.22 -10.42
N GLU A 218 29.87 -0.24 -11.43
CA GLU A 218 29.43 -0.14 -12.81
C GLU A 218 28.29 -1.13 -13.08
N ASN A 219 27.17 -0.62 -13.57
CA ASN A 219 26.14 -1.46 -14.15
C ASN A 219 26.63 -1.98 -15.51
N LYS A 220 27.07 -3.24 -15.54
CA LYS A 220 27.60 -3.90 -16.74
C LYS A 220 26.52 -4.25 -17.78
N SER A 221 25.24 -4.20 -17.42
CA SER A 221 24.14 -4.68 -18.25
C SER A 221 23.08 -3.61 -18.51
N LYS A 222 23.48 -2.52 -19.19
CA LYS A 222 22.52 -1.59 -19.77
C LYS A 222 21.93 -2.20 -21.04
N PHE A 223 20.86 -2.98 -20.90
CA PHE A 223 20.10 -3.43 -22.06
C PHE A 223 19.34 -2.24 -22.65
N ARG A 224 19.62 -1.91 -23.91
CA ARG A 224 18.76 -0.99 -24.66
C ARG A 224 17.41 -1.68 -24.84
N ILE A 225 16.33 -1.00 -24.44
CA ILE A 225 14.97 -1.46 -24.76
C ILE A 225 14.88 -1.54 -26.29
N PRO A 226 14.63 -2.74 -26.87
CA PRO A 226 14.55 -2.88 -28.32
C PRO A 226 13.42 -2.02 -28.88
N ASP A 227 13.62 -1.43 -30.06
CA ASP A 227 12.62 -0.56 -30.70
C ASP A 227 11.30 -1.30 -31.03
N ILE A 228 11.29 -2.64 -31.02
CA ILE A 228 10.10 -3.49 -31.18
C ILE A 228 9.21 -3.56 -29.93
N VAL A 229 9.69 -3.11 -28.77
CA VAL A 229 8.92 -3.15 -27.51
C VAL A 229 7.95 -1.98 -27.47
N GLU A 230 6.68 -2.28 -27.73
CA GLU A 230 5.59 -1.31 -27.59
C GLU A 230 5.24 -1.05 -26.13
N MET A 231 4.86 0.21 -25.83
CA MET A 231 4.31 0.59 -24.54
C MET A 231 2.96 -0.10 -24.33
N ARG A 232 2.80 -0.80 -23.20
CA ARG A 232 1.55 -1.46 -22.81
C ARG A 232 0.95 -0.77 -21.60
N PRO A 233 0.29 0.39 -21.77
CA PRO A 233 -0.39 1.04 -20.66
C PRO A 233 -1.52 0.13 -20.14
N PRO A 234 -1.89 0.25 -18.85
CA PRO A 234 -3.07 -0.43 -18.32
C PRO A 234 -4.32 -0.12 -19.17
N ALA A 235 -5.03 -1.16 -19.58
CA ALA A 235 -6.20 -1.08 -20.45
C ALA A 235 -7.27 -2.08 -20.05
N LEU A 236 -8.53 -1.76 -20.35
CA LEU A 236 -9.66 -2.69 -20.18
C LEU A 236 -9.49 -3.93 -21.06
N CYS A 237 -9.81 -5.11 -20.51
CA CYS A 237 -9.77 -6.39 -21.23
C CYS A 237 -10.58 -6.33 -22.54
N GLU A 238 -10.11 -7.03 -23.56
CA GLU A 238 -10.90 -7.21 -24.79
C GLU A 238 -12.22 -7.91 -24.47
N GLY A 239 -13.33 -7.38 -24.99
CA GLY A 239 -14.68 -7.89 -24.71
C GLY A 239 -15.25 -7.50 -23.34
N CYS A 240 -14.56 -6.69 -22.53
CA CYS A 240 -15.12 -6.21 -21.26
C CYS A 240 -16.28 -5.23 -21.50
N GLY A 241 -17.46 -5.49 -20.92
CA GLY A 241 -18.65 -4.64 -21.05
C GLY A 241 -18.45 -3.20 -20.54
N HIS A 242 -17.49 -2.94 -19.66
CA HIS A 242 -17.11 -1.57 -19.27
C HIS A 242 -16.67 -0.73 -20.49
N ARG A 243 -16.13 -1.35 -21.54
CA ARG A 243 -15.75 -0.64 -22.77
C ARG A 243 -16.99 -0.07 -23.46
N ASP A 244 -18.06 -0.84 -23.54
CA ASP A 244 -19.32 -0.43 -24.16
C ASP A 244 -19.98 0.69 -23.36
N VAL A 245 -19.97 0.57 -22.02
CA VAL A 245 -20.41 1.63 -21.11
C VAL A 245 -19.64 2.92 -21.37
N PHE A 246 -18.31 2.87 -21.45
CA PHE A 246 -17.51 4.08 -21.69
C PHE A 246 -17.69 4.66 -23.10
N ILE A 247 -17.93 3.83 -24.12
CA ILE A 247 -18.25 4.32 -25.47
C ILE A 247 -19.55 5.11 -25.43
N ALA A 248 -20.62 4.53 -24.91
CA ALA A 248 -21.93 5.18 -24.83
C ALA A 248 -21.91 6.43 -23.94
N LEU A 249 -21.30 6.33 -22.75
CA LEU A 249 -21.15 7.44 -21.81
C LEU A 249 -20.43 8.62 -22.47
N THR A 250 -19.31 8.34 -23.14
CA THR A 250 -18.50 9.38 -23.77
C THR A 250 -19.22 10.03 -24.96
N GLU A 251 -19.95 9.25 -25.76
CA GLU A 251 -20.75 9.75 -26.88
C GLU A 251 -21.81 10.75 -26.40
N VAL A 252 -22.61 10.38 -25.40
CA VAL A 252 -23.66 11.24 -24.83
C VAL A 252 -23.07 12.47 -24.18
N LEU A 253 -22.10 12.29 -23.27
CA LEU A 253 -21.54 13.40 -22.50
C LEU A 253 -20.83 14.44 -23.36
N ARG A 254 -20.11 14.01 -24.42
CA ARG A 254 -19.43 14.95 -25.32
C ARG A 254 -20.40 15.68 -26.25
N THR A 255 -21.49 15.04 -26.66
CA THR A 255 -22.43 15.61 -27.62
C THR A 255 -23.42 16.57 -26.94
N GLU A 256 -23.92 16.20 -25.76
CA GLU A 256 -25.01 16.91 -25.11
C GLU A 256 -24.55 17.79 -23.93
N TYR A 257 -23.43 17.45 -23.29
CA TYR A 257 -23.04 18.05 -22.01
C TYR A 257 -21.57 18.48 -21.97
N PRO A 258 -21.15 19.54 -22.68
CA PRO A 258 -19.73 19.91 -22.79
C PRO A 258 -19.06 20.25 -21.44
N ALA A 259 -19.83 20.59 -20.41
CA ALA A 259 -19.33 20.92 -19.07
C ALA A 259 -19.21 19.71 -18.12
N HIS A 260 -19.60 18.51 -18.54
CA HIS A 260 -19.64 17.32 -17.67
C HIS A 260 -18.32 17.04 -16.96
N LYS A 261 -18.40 16.37 -15.80
CA LYS A 261 -17.27 15.64 -15.23
C LYS A 261 -17.67 14.23 -14.83
N VAL A 262 -16.75 13.31 -15.09
CA VAL A 262 -16.81 11.92 -14.65
C VAL A 262 -15.80 11.71 -13.53
N PHE A 263 -16.29 11.35 -12.36
CA PHE A 263 -15.53 11.00 -11.17
C PHE A 263 -15.49 9.47 -11.07
N SER A 264 -14.31 8.92 -10.85
CA SER A 264 -14.10 7.48 -10.79
C SER A 264 -13.36 7.09 -9.52
N ASP A 265 -13.45 5.83 -9.14
CA ASP A 265 -12.67 5.23 -8.05
C ASP A 265 -11.47 4.44 -8.58
N ILE A 266 -10.70 3.79 -7.70
CA ILE A 266 -9.61 2.88 -8.07
C ILE A 266 -10.16 1.47 -8.42
N GLY A 267 -10.07 1.09 -9.69
CA GLY A 267 -10.46 -0.23 -10.19
C GLY A 267 -10.43 -0.31 -11.72
N CYS A 268 -11.01 -1.37 -12.32
CA CYS A 268 -11.02 -1.53 -13.78
C CYS A 268 -11.62 -0.32 -14.49
N TYR A 269 -12.63 0.28 -13.88
CA TYR A 269 -13.34 1.44 -14.39
C TYR A 269 -12.49 2.72 -14.39
N THR A 270 -11.40 2.84 -13.60
CA THR A 270 -10.42 3.93 -13.74
C THR A 270 -9.74 3.91 -15.11
N LEU A 271 -9.63 2.75 -15.75
CA LEU A 271 -8.98 2.59 -17.05
C LEU A 271 -9.73 3.30 -18.17
N GLY A 272 -10.99 3.72 -17.94
CA GLY A 272 -11.73 4.65 -18.79
C GLY A 272 -11.08 6.05 -18.90
N ALA A 273 -10.10 6.37 -18.06
CA ALA A 273 -9.27 7.57 -18.19
C ALA A 273 -8.38 7.56 -19.44
N ASN A 274 -7.98 6.38 -19.90
CA ASN A 274 -7.05 6.22 -21.03
C ASN A 274 -7.78 6.16 -22.37
N ALA A 275 -7.01 6.30 -23.45
CA ALA A 275 -7.48 6.03 -24.80
C ALA A 275 -8.02 4.59 -24.93
N PRO A 276 -9.08 4.36 -25.73
CA PRO A 276 -9.76 5.33 -26.59
C PRO A 276 -10.83 6.18 -25.87
N PHE A 277 -11.18 5.87 -24.63
CA PHE A 277 -12.34 6.44 -23.94
C PHE A 277 -12.11 7.89 -23.52
N ASN A 278 -11.01 8.16 -22.79
CA ASN A 278 -10.71 9.47 -22.21
C ASN A 278 -11.94 10.09 -21.51
N ALA A 279 -12.61 9.28 -20.69
CA ALA A 279 -13.89 9.61 -20.06
C ALA A 279 -13.72 10.18 -18.65
N VAL A 280 -12.78 9.63 -17.86
CA VAL A 280 -12.62 9.94 -16.44
C VAL A 280 -11.83 11.24 -16.24
N ASN A 281 -12.33 12.13 -15.38
CA ASN A 281 -11.69 13.41 -15.02
C ASN A 281 -11.01 13.39 -13.65
N SER A 282 -11.41 12.49 -12.75
CA SER A 282 -10.84 12.38 -11.40
C SER A 282 -10.88 10.94 -10.91
N CYS A 283 -9.84 10.53 -10.18
CA CYS A 283 -9.77 9.28 -9.44
C CYS A 283 -8.83 9.45 -8.24
N VAL A 284 -9.30 9.19 -7.03
CA VAL A 284 -8.56 9.46 -5.77
C VAL A 284 -8.27 8.16 -5.02
N ASP A 285 -9.31 7.54 -4.49
CA ASP A 285 -9.26 6.29 -3.71
C ASP A 285 -10.44 5.38 -4.07
N MET A 286 -10.68 4.36 -3.24
CA MET A 286 -11.90 3.56 -3.32
C MET A 286 -13.00 4.24 -2.51
N GLY A 287 -14.09 4.66 -3.16
CA GLY A 287 -15.28 5.27 -2.56
C GLY A 287 -15.40 6.79 -2.74
N ALA A 288 -14.36 7.44 -3.28
CA ALA A 288 -14.34 8.86 -3.58
C ALA A 288 -15.28 9.27 -4.72
N SER A 289 -15.58 8.42 -5.71
CA SER A 289 -16.30 8.85 -6.93
C SER A 289 -17.66 9.49 -6.64
N ILE A 290 -18.46 8.87 -5.76
CA ILE A 290 -19.82 9.33 -5.43
C ILE A 290 -19.78 10.63 -4.64
N THR A 291 -18.92 10.72 -3.63
CA THR A 291 -18.82 11.93 -2.79
C THR A 291 -18.23 13.11 -3.56
N MET A 292 -17.28 12.86 -4.46
CA MET A 292 -16.76 13.86 -5.39
C MET A 292 -17.83 14.33 -6.37
N ALA A 293 -18.61 13.41 -6.94
CA ALA A 293 -19.72 13.76 -7.83
C ALA A 293 -20.79 14.60 -7.09
N LYS A 294 -21.14 14.22 -5.86
CA LYS A 294 -22.05 15.01 -5.02
C LYS A 294 -21.52 16.41 -4.76
N GLY A 295 -20.29 16.55 -4.27
CA GLY A 295 -19.69 17.85 -4.01
C GLY A 295 -19.61 18.74 -5.25
N ALA A 296 -19.37 18.14 -6.43
CA ALA A 296 -19.39 18.87 -7.69
C ALA A 296 -20.80 19.31 -8.09
N ALA A 297 -21.81 18.44 -7.95
CA ALA A 297 -23.22 18.77 -8.20
C ALA A 297 -23.70 19.89 -7.27
N ASP A 298 -23.40 19.80 -5.97
CA ASP A 298 -23.69 20.82 -4.96
C ASP A 298 -23.03 22.17 -5.29
N SER A 299 -21.91 22.14 -6.03
CA SER A 299 -21.20 23.32 -6.52
C SER A 299 -21.73 23.86 -7.86
N GLY A 300 -22.76 23.24 -8.44
CA GLY A 300 -23.39 23.65 -9.69
C GLY A 300 -22.85 22.97 -10.96
N LEU A 301 -22.05 21.90 -10.84
CA LEU A 301 -21.63 21.11 -11.99
C LEU A 301 -22.78 20.23 -12.51
N TYR A 302 -23.07 20.32 -13.81
CA TYR A 302 -24.06 19.44 -14.45
C TYR A 302 -23.62 18.97 -15.85
N PRO A 303 -23.74 17.67 -16.17
CA PRO A 303 -24.01 16.57 -15.24
C PRO A 303 -22.76 16.23 -14.43
N SER A 304 -22.99 15.77 -13.20
CA SER A 304 -21.97 15.19 -12.35
C SER A 304 -22.15 13.67 -12.31
N VAL A 305 -21.17 12.93 -12.85
CA VAL A 305 -21.26 11.48 -13.04
C VAL A 305 -20.24 10.75 -12.19
N ALA A 306 -20.66 9.78 -11.40
CA ALA A 306 -19.77 8.84 -10.70
C ALA A 306 -19.73 7.49 -11.42
N VAL A 307 -18.55 6.91 -11.59
CA VAL A 307 -18.36 5.54 -12.09
C VAL A 307 -17.56 4.74 -11.07
N ILE A 308 -18.21 3.74 -10.48
CA ILE A 308 -17.69 2.93 -9.38
C ILE A 308 -17.98 1.45 -9.65
N GLY A 309 -17.05 0.57 -9.28
CA GLY A 309 -17.27 -0.88 -9.36
C GLY A 309 -18.08 -1.42 -8.20
N ASP A 310 -18.75 -2.54 -8.40
CA ASP A 310 -19.49 -3.30 -7.39
C ASP A 310 -18.74 -3.55 -6.05
N SER A 311 -17.52 -4.08 -6.11
CA SER A 311 -16.68 -4.36 -4.94
C SER A 311 -16.25 -3.07 -4.24
N THR A 312 -16.01 -2.01 -5.01
CA THR A 312 -15.66 -0.69 -4.46
C THR A 312 -16.88 -0.02 -3.82
N PHE A 313 -18.05 -0.16 -4.45
CA PHE A 313 -19.30 0.37 -3.94
C PHE A 313 -19.63 -0.22 -2.58
N THR A 314 -19.49 -1.55 -2.45
CA THR A 314 -19.71 -2.22 -1.16
C THR A 314 -18.60 -1.98 -0.14
N HIS A 315 -17.38 -1.70 -0.57
CA HIS A 315 -16.28 -1.32 0.32
C HIS A 315 -16.48 0.08 0.95
N SER A 316 -16.85 1.09 0.15
CA SER A 316 -16.87 2.49 0.62
C SER A 316 -17.78 3.45 -0.17
N GLY A 317 -18.50 2.97 -1.19
CA GLY A 317 -19.45 3.81 -1.93
C GLY A 317 -20.83 3.94 -1.29
N ILE A 318 -21.26 2.95 -0.49
CA ILE A 318 -22.59 2.89 0.14
C ILE A 318 -22.91 4.15 0.96
N THR A 319 -21.98 4.62 1.78
CA THR A 319 -22.17 5.80 2.63
C THR A 319 -22.27 7.08 1.79
N GLY A 320 -21.51 7.18 0.71
CA GLY A 320 -21.63 8.27 -0.26
C GLY A 320 -23.00 8.29 -0.94
N LEU A 321 -23.52 7.13 -1.33
CA LEU A 321 -24.87 7.05 -1.91
C LEU A 321 -25.95 7.46 -0.91
N LEU A 322 -25.85 7.01 0.36
CA LEU A 322 -26.78 7.41 1.41
C LEU A 322 -26.82 8.95 1.57
N ASP A 323 -25.66 9.60 1.51
CA ASP A 323 -25.57 11.07 1.57
C ASP A 323 -26.25 11.74 0.36
N CYS A 324 -26.06 11.19 -0.85
CA CYS A 324 -26.78 11.66 -2.05
C CYS A 324 -28.31 11.53 -1.91
N VAL A 325 -28.80 10.42 -1.32
CA VAL A 325 -30.23 10.20 -1.12
C VAL A 325 -30.79 11.20 -0.10
N ASN A 326 -30.11 11.39 1.03
CA ASN A 326 -30.58 12.28 2.09
C ASN A 326 -30.70 13.73 1.62
N GLU A 327 -29.77 14.17 0.77
CA GLU A 327 -29.72 15.56 0.27
C GLU A 327 -30.35 15.72 -1.12
N ASN A 328 -30.93 14.65 -1.69
CA ASN A 328 -31.51 14.63 -3.03
C ASN A 328 -30.55 15.22 -4.09
N ALA A 329 -29.30 14.76 -4.06
CA ALA A 329 -28.22 15.28 -4.91
C ALA A 329 -28.43 14.93 -6.40
N ASP A 330 -28.20 15.91 -7.28
CA ASP A 330 -28.33 15.74 -8.74
C ASP A 330 -27.08 15.09 -9.35
N VAL A 331 -26.94 13.78 -9.12
CA VAL A 331 -25.83 12.96 -9.59
C VAL A 331 -26.31 11.75 -10.37
N THR A 332 -25.53 11.35 -11.39
CA THR A 332 -25.69 10.06 -12.05
C THR A 332 -24.61 9.11 -11.57
N ILE A 333 -25.00 7.97 -10.98
CA ILE A 333 -24.06 6.97 -10.46
C ILE A 333 -24.16 5.72 -11.33
N ILE A 334 -23.05 5.33 -11.93
CA ILE A 334 -22.89 4.12 -12.74
C ILE A 334 -22.16 3.08 -11.90
N LEU A 335 -22.89 2.05 -11.46
CA LEU A 335 -22.33 0.86 -10.83
C LEU A 335 -21.88 -0.11 -11.92
N SER A 336 -20.57 -0.30 -12.05
CA SER A 336 -19.94 -1.22 -13.00
C SER A 336 -19.77 -2.59 -12.33
N ASP A 337 -20.72 -3.48 -12.56
CA ASP A 337 -20.75 -4.81 -11.94
C ASP A 337 -20.05 -5.86 -12.81
N ASN A 338 -18.99 -6.45 -12.27
CA ASN A 338 -18.30 -7.60 -12.85
C ASN A 338 -18.20 -8.78 -11.86
N GLU A 339 -18.95 -8.72 -10.76
CA GLU A 339 -19.06 -9.72 -9.70
C GLU A 339 -17.73 -10.09 -8.99
N THR A 340 -16.65 -9.33 -9.21
CA THR A 340 -15.31 -9.70 -8.71
C THR A 340 -14.42 -8.50 -8.35
N THR A 341 -13.56 -8.70 -7.36
CA THR A 341 -12.48 -7.76 -7.04
C THR A 341 -11.29 -7.97 -8.00
N ALA A 342 -11.50 -7.60 -9.28
CA ALA A 342 -10.70 -8.03 -10.42
C ALA A 342 -9.22 -7.58 -10.42
N MET A 343 -8.93 -6.38 -9.90
CA MET A 343 -7.56 -5.80 -9.94
C MET A 343 -6.68 -6.23 -8.76
N THR A 344 -7.19 -7.04 -7.84
CA THR A 344 -6.44 -7.48 -6.66
C THR A 344 -6.33 -9.00 -6.63
N GLY A 345 -7.20 -9.70 -5.89
CA GLY A 345 -7.13 -11.15 -5.67
C GLY A 345 -8.25 -11.94 -6.34
N GLY A 346 -9.14 -11.29 -7.10
CA GLY A 346 -10.24 -11.97 -7.80
C GLY A 346 -11.29 -12.57 -6.87
N GLN A 347 -11.41 -12.07 -5.64
CA GLN A 347 -12.43 -12.50 -4.69
C GLN A 347 -13.82 -12.10 -5.17
N ASP A 348 -14.82 -12.89 -4.79
CA ASP A 348 -16.23 -12.57 -5.04
C ASP A 348 -16.59 -11.22 -4.42
N SER A 349 -17.38 -10.44 -5.17
CA SER A 349 -17.88 -9.17 -4.68
C SER A 349 -18.96 -9.35 -3.62
N ALA A 350 -18.91 -8.56 -2.56
CA ALA A 350 -19.98 -8.51 -1.57
C ALA A 350 -21.31 -7.99 -2.15
N GLY A 351 -21.26 -7.34 -3.33
CA GLY A 351 -22.39 -6.80 -4.06
C GLY A 351 -23.09 -7.81 -4.98
N THR A 352 -22.48 -8.96 -5.26
CA THR A 352 -22.99 -9.94 -6.25
C THR A 352 -24.45 -10.30 -5.97
N GLY A 353 -25.32 -10.02 -6.95
CA GLY A 353 -26.76 -10.28 -6.89
C GLY A 353 -27.51 -9.49 -5.82
N ARG A 354 -26.93 -8.41 -5.29
CA ARG A 354 -27.49 -7.62 -4.17
C ARG A 354 -27.50 -6.11 -4.42
N LEU A 355 -26.90 -5.61 -5.51
CA LEU A 355 -26.71 -4.18 -5.73
C LEU A 355 -28.03 -3.38 -5.74
N GLU A 356 -29.07 -3.87 -6.40
CA GLU A 356 -30.38 -3.19 -6.45
C GLU A 356 -31.06 -3.17 -5.08
N ALA A 357 -30.95 -4.26 -4.32
CA ALA A 357 -31.47 -4.36 -2.97
C ALA A 357 -30.72 -3.43 -2.01
N ILE A 358 -29.40 -3.29 -2.16
CA ILE A 358 -28.58 -2.33 -1.40
C ILE A 358 -29.03 -0.90 -1.75
N CYS A 359 -29.14 -0.55 -3.04
CA CYS A 359 -29.58 0.78 -3.47
C CYS A 359 -30.97 1.12 -2.93
N THR A 360 -31.91 0.17 -3.01
CA THR A 360 -33.27 0.33 -2.46
C THR A 360 -33.24 0.50 -0.95
N GLY A 361 -32.43 -0.31 -0.25
CA GLY A 361 -32.26 -0.24 1.21
C GLY A 361 -31.65 1.07 1.70
N LEU A 362 -30.88 1.76 0.85
CA LEU A 362 -30.34 3.09 1.12
C LEU A 362 -31.33 4.22 0.79
N GLY A 363 -32.50 3.90 0.23
CA GLY A 363 -33.57 4.86 -0.03
C GLY A 363 -33.61 5.42 -1.46
N VAL A 364 -32.84 4.86 -2.40
CA VAL A 364 -32.94 5.26 -3.82
C VAL A 364 -34.33 4.88 -4.33
N ALA A 365 -35.07 5.84 -4.88
CA ALA A 365 -36.40 5.56 -5.40
C ALA A 365 -36.33 4.55 -6.57
N PRO A 366 -37.26 3.58 -6.67
CA PRO A 366 -37.20 2.54 -7.71
C PRO A 366 -37.10 3.07 -9.14
N ALA A 367 -37.66 4.25 -9.43
CA ALA A 367 -37.59 4.90 -10.74
C ALA A 367 -36.17 5.37 -11.13
N HIS A 368 -35.27 5.53 -10.15
CA HIS A 368 -33.87 5.92 -10.34
C HIS A 368 -32.92 4.71 -10.36
N ILE A 369 -33.41 3.49 -10.13
CA ILE A 369 -32.61 2.26 -10.24
C ILE A 369 -32.85 1.66 -11.63
N ARG A 370 -31.79 1.54 -12.44
CA ARG A 370 -31.85 0.97 -13.79
C ARG A 370 -30.76 -0.09 -13.96
N VAL A 371 -31.17 -1.27 -14.41
CA VAL A 371 -30.29 -2.37 -14.83
C VAL A 371 -30.33 -2.40 -16.35
N VAL A 372 -29.15 -2.39 -16.99
CA VAL A 372 -29.00 -2.25 -18.45
C VAL A 372 -28.28 -3.47 -19.00
#